data_AF-V8R5M0-F1
#
_entry.id   AF-V8R5M0-F1
#
_cell.length_a   1.000
_cell.length_b   1.000
_cell.length_c   1.000
_cell.angle_alpha   90.00
_cell.angle_beta   90.00
_cell.angle_gamma   90.00
#
_symmetry.space_group_name_H-M   'P 1'
#
loop_
_entity.id
_entity.type
_entity.pdbx_description
1 polymer ?
#
loop_
_entity_poly.entity_id
_entity_poly.type
_entity_poly.pdbx_seq_one_letter_code
_entity_poly.pdbx_strand_id
1 'polypeptide(L)'
;MSQLSGFHLRMTCAATDLPIADAVFQAELRALLHPFSLNDAGASDWKKNWQYDLGRYYIEFFIPLYQAGIPAVWHGVVGWLKGQPGRMLRIRFNDTGGIAQSPEEILPLLEKVLRELKALVQKTTTSK
;
A
#
# COMPACT_ATOMS: atom_id res chain seq x y z
N MET A 1 6.58 13.50 20.50
CA MET A 1 5.77 13.19 19.30
C MET A 1 5.77 11.68 19.14
N SER A 2 4.64 11.02 19.37
CA SER A 2 4.49 9.58 19.10
C SER A 2 4.60 9.38 17.59
N GLN A 3 5.71 8.80 17.15
CA GLN A 3 5.89 8.37 15.76
C GLN A 3 4.72 7.44 15.43
N LEU A 4 3.92 7.78 14.42
CA LEU A 4 2.80 6.93 13.99
C LEU A 4 3.39 5.59 13.53
N SER A 5 3.13 4.52 14.26
CA SER A 5 3.52 3.18 13.87
C SER A 5 2.64 2.73 12.70
N GLY A 6 3.27 2.43 11.56
CA GLY A 6 2.59 2.06 10.33
C GLY A 6 3.59 1.74 9.23
N PHE A 7 3.15 1.54 8.00
CA PHE A 7 4.02 1.25 6.87
C PHE A 7 3.56 1.98 5.61
N HIS A 8 4.50 2.23 4.71
CA HIS A 8 4.25 2.84 3.41
C HIS A 8 3.86 1.75 2.40
N LEU A 9 2.79 2.01 1.65
CA LEU A 9 2.43 1.27 0.46
C LEU A 9 2.68 2.13 -0.77
N ARG A 10 3.33 1.55 -1.79
CA ARG A 10 3.41 2.14 -3.13
C ARG A 10 2.79 1.19 -4.13
N MET A 11 1.74 1.65 -4.80
CA MET A 11 1.01 0.93 -5.84
C MET A 11 1.49 1.44 -7.19
N THR A 12 2.22 0.61 -7.93
CA THR A 12 2.77 0.94 -9.25
C THR A 12 1.90 0.35 -10.33
N CYS A 13 1.59 1.16 -11.34
CA CYS A 13 0.85 0.77 -12.52
C CYS A 13 1.64 -0.21 -13.40
N ALA A 14 0.93 -0.97 -14.22
CA ALA A 14 1.52 -1.62 -15.37
C ALA A 14 1.95 -0.58 -16.40
N ALA A 15 2.90 -0.92 -17.27
CA ALA A 15 3.31 -0.03 -18.37
C ALA A 15 2.18 0.23 -19.38
N THR A 16 1.20 -0.67 -19.45
CA THR A 16 0.03 -0.58 -20.32
C THR A 16 -1.17 0.10 -19.67
N ASP A 17 -1.11 0.42 -18.37
CA ASP A 17 -2.19 1.18 -17.73
C ASP A 17 -2.24 2.58 -18.37
N LEU A 18 -3.46 3.04 -18.66
CA LEU A 18 -3.73 4.36 -19.21
C LEU A 18 -4.57 5.16 -18.22
N PRO A 19 -3.93 5.80 -17.20
CA PRO A 19 -4.63 6.28 -16.03
C PRO A 19 -5.73 7.29 -16.34
N ILE A 20 -5.60 8.06 -17.42
CA ILE A 20 -6.49 9.18 -17.74
C ILE A 20 -7.61 8.77 -18.72
N ALA A 21 -7.40 7.71 -19.51
CA ALA A 21 -8.25 7.38 -20.66
C ALA A 21 -9.08 6.10 -20.48
N ASP A 22 -8.74 5.25 -19.52
CA ASP A 22 -9.37 3.94 -19.34
C ASP A 22 -10.40 3.95 -18.20
N ALA A 23 -11.67 3.65 -18.54
CA ALA A 23 -12.77 3.60 -17.59
C ALA A 23 -12.67 2.41 -16.61
N VAL A 24 -12.13 1.27 -17.05
CA VAL A 24 -11.90 0.09 -16.21
C VAL A 24 -10.83 0.42 -15.18
N PHE A 25 -9.72 0.99 -15.64
CA PHE A 25 -8.67 1.49 -14.76
C PHE A 25 -9.20 2.45 -13.70
N GLN A 26 -10.03 3.42 -14.10
CA GLN A 26 -10.61 4.40 -13.19
C GLN A 26 -11.55 3.75 -12.15
N ALA A 27 -12.31 2.73 -12.53
CA ALA A 27 -13.16 1.98 -11.62
C ALA A 27 -12.31 1.18 -10.60
N GLU A 28 -11.27 0.50 -11.06
CA GLU A 28 -10.34 -0.26 -10.20
C GLU A 28 -9.59 0.64 -9.24
N LEU A 29 -9.12 1.80 -9.71
CA LEU A 29 -8.47 2.79 -8.86
C LEU A 29 -9.44 3.31 -7.80
N ARG A 30 -10.70 3.62 -8.15
CA ARG A 30 -11.71 4.02 -7.15
C ARG A 30 -11.97 2.91 -6.13
N ALA A 31 -12.08 1.66 -6.58
CA ALA A 31 -12.28 0.52 -5.70
C ALA A 31 -11.08 0.30 -4.76
N LEU A 32 -9.86 0.51 -5.25
CA LEU A 32 -8.65 0.52 -4.44
C LEU A 32 -8.73 1.60 -3.37
N LEU A 33 -9.03 2.84 -3.75
CA LEU A 33 -8.94 4.02 -2.88
C LEU A 33 -10.08 4.14 -1.86
N HIS A 34 -11.27 3.64 -2.20
CA HIS A 34 -12.46 3.80 -1.37
C HIS A 34 -12.26 3.29 0.08
N PRO A 35 -11.73 2.07 0.31
CA PRO A 35 -11.36 1.59 1.63
C PRO A 35 -10.36 2.49 2.36
N PHE A 36 -9.42 3.13 1.66
CA PHE A 36 -8.42 4.02 2.27
C PHE A 36 -9.03 5.35 2.71
N SER A 37 -9.96 5.90 1.92
CA SER A 37 -10.67 7.14 2.28
C SER A 37 -11.65 6.97 3.43
N LEU A 38 -12.28 5.80 3.56
CA LEU A 38 -13.14 5.50 4.71
C LEU A 38 -12.37 5.35 6.02
N ASN A 39 -11.08 5.05 5.94
CA ASN A 39 -10.26 4.73 7.10
C ASN A 39 -9.28 5.86 7.47
N ASP A 40 -9.36 7.06 6.90
CA ASP A 40 -8.36 8.14 7.09
C ASP A 40 -6.92 7.76 6.66
N ALA A 41 -6.75 6.79 5.77
CA ALA A 41 -5.43 6.30 5.32
C ALA A 41 -4.69 7.26 4.36
N GLY A 42 -4.93 8.57 4.45
CA GLY A 42 -4.31 9.59 3.59
C GLY A 42 -4.84 9.65 2.15
N ALA A 43 -6.02 9.09 1.87
CA ALA A 43 -6.59 9.02 0.51
C ALA A 43 -7.32 10.28 0.03
N SER A 44 -7.58 11.27 0.90
CA SER A 44 -8.42 12.43 0.58
C SER A 44 -7.86 13.34 -0.53
N ASP A 45 -6.58 13.20 -0.86
CA ASP A 45 -5.89 13.95 -1.92
C ASP A 45 -5.09 13.02 -2.86
N TRP A 46 -5.58 11.80 -3.11
CA TRP A 46 -4.86 10.78 -3.88
C TRP A 46 -4.31 11.27 -5.22
N LYS A 47 -4.98 12.21 -5.91
CA LYS A 47 -4.50 12.83 -7.16
C LYS A 47 -3.16 13.56 -6.99
N LYS A 48 -2.89 14.14 -5.83
CA LYS A 48 -1.60 14.79 -5.49
C LYS A 48 -0.50 13.77 -5.20
N ASN A 49 -0.88 12.55 -4.84
CA ASN A 49 0.06 11.46 -4.54
C ASN A 49 0.44 10.66 -5.80
N TRP A 50 -0.12 11.00 -6.98
CA TRP A 50 0.33 10.45 -8.26
C TRP A 50 1.71 10.94 -8.59
N GLN A 51 2.62 10.00 -8.79
CA GLN A 51 3.99 10.26 -9.17
C GLN A 51 4.34 9.39 -10.37
N TYR A 52 5.31 9.83 -11.16
CA TYR A 52 5.82 9.10 -12.31
C TYR A 52 7.31 8.89 -12.11
N ASP A 53 7.74 7.63 -12.10
CA ASP A 53 9.13 7.23 -11.96
C ASP A 53 9.40 5.95 -12.76
N LEU A 54 10.61 5.81 -13.31
CA LEU A 54 11.05 4.67 -14.11
C LEU A 54 10.05 4.23 -15.20
N GLY A 55 9.41 5.21 -15.85
CA GLY A 55 8.50 4.95 -16.97
C GLY A 55 7.08 4.53 -16.55
N ARG A 56 6.74 4.53 -15.25
CA ARG A 56 5.46 4.09 -14.74
C ARG A 56 4.89 5.06 -13.74
N TYR A 57 3.58 5.19 -13.76
CA TYR A 57 2.90 5.90 -12.69
C TYR A 57 2.78 5.03 -11.44
N TYR A 58 2.76 5.68 -10.29
CA TYR A 58 2.45 5.04 -9.02
C TYR A 58 1.76 6.01 -8.08
N ILE A 59 1.20 5.44 -7.03
CA ILE A 59 0.66 6.19 -5.91
C ILE A 59 1.19 5.63 -4.59
N GLU A 60 1.50 6.53 -3.66
CA GLU A 60 2.04 6.18 -2.35
C GLU A 60 1.11 6.62 -1.22
N PHE A 61 0.95 5.76 -0.21
CA PHE A 61 0.15 6.01 0.98
C PHE A 61 0.84 5.49 2.22
N PHE A 62 0.54 6.10 3.37
CA PHE A 62 0.92 5.58 4.68
C PHE A 62 -0.28 4.88 5.31
N ILE A 63 -0.09 3.65 5.76
CA ILE A 63 -1.10 2.88 6.49
C ILE A 63 -0.70 2.81 7.96
N PRO A 64 -1.46 3.45 8.86
CA PRO A 64 -1.33 3.23 10.29
C PRO A 64 -1.63 1.79 10.66
N LEU A 65 -0.91 1.23 11.64
CA LEU A 65 -1.09 -0.16 12.06
C LEU A 65 -2.53 -0.54 12.44
N TYR A 66 -3.26 0.36 13.10
CA TYR A 66 -4.64 0.08 13.50
C TYR A 66 -5.56 -0.16 12.30
N GLN A 67 -5.20 0.37 11.12
CA GLN A 67 -5.91 0.13 9.86
C GLN A 67 -5.38 -1.08 9.10
N ALA A 68 -4.15 -1.50 9.35
CA ALA A 68 -3.56 -2.68 8.73
C ALA A 68 -4.31 -3.99 9.08
N GLY A 69 -5.14 -3.99 10.13
CA GLY A 69 -6.04 -5.09 10.45
C GLY A 69 -7.37 -5.10 9.68
N ILE A 70 -7.69 -4.04 8.93
CA ILE A 70 -8.99 -3.89 8.26
C ILE A 70 -9.00 -4.68 6.94
N PRO A 71 -9.85 -5.72 6.79
CA PRO A 71 -9.86 -6.56 5.60
C PRO A 71 -10.11 -5.80 4.28
N ALA A 72 -10.96 -4.77 4.33
CA ALA A 72 -11.33 -3.98 3.16
C ALA A 72 -10.12 -3.28 2.49
N VAL A 73 -9.11 -2.89 3.28
CA VAL A 73 -7.87 -2.30 2.76
C VAL A 73 -7.15 -3.31 1.87
N TRP A 74 -6.97 -4.53 2.36
CA TRP A 74 -6.27 -5.60 1.63
C TRP A 74 -7.06 -6.12 0.44
N HIS A 75 -8.39 -6.19 0.54
CA HIS A 75 -9.23 -6.52 -0.61
C HIS A 75 -9.05 -5.53 -1.76
N GLY A 76 -8.96 -4.22 -1.46
CA GLY A 76 -8.67 -3.20 -2.47
C GLY A 76 -7.30 -3.39 -3.12
N VAL A 77 -6.27 -3.67 -2.30
CA VAL A 77 -4.89 -3.92 -2.79
C VAL A 77 -4.81 -5.17 -3.66
N VAL A 78 -5.45 -6.27 -3.24
CA VAL A 78 -5.52 -7.52 -4.02
C VAL A 78 -6.28 -7.30 -5.33
N GLY A 79 -7.41 -6.60 -5.29
CA GLY A 79 -8.19 -6.26 -6.47
C GLY A 79 -7.36 -5.46 -7.48
N TRP A 80 -6.61 -4.46 -7.01
CA TRP A 80 -5.70 -3.69 -7.85
C TRP A 80 -4.65 -4.54 -8.55
N LEU A 81 -3.95 -5.42 -7.82
CA LEU A 81 -2.92 -6.29 -8.41
C LEU A 81 -3.51 -7.28 -9.43
N LYS A 82 -4.70 -7.81 -9.16
CA LYS A 82 -5.39 -8.73 -10.08
C LYS A 82 -5.93 -8.05 -11.32
N GLY A 83 -6.24 -6.76 -11.26
CA GLY A 83 -6.88 -6.02 -12.35
C GLY A 83 -6.05 -5.96 -13.63
N GLN A 84 -4.71 -5.88 -13.51
CA GLN A 84 -3.83 -5.81 -14.67
C GLN A 84 -2.45 -6.45 -14.40
N PRO A 85 -1.98 -7.38 -15.26
CA PRO A 85 -0.64 -7.91 -15.19
C PRO A 85 0.43 -6.81 -15.27
N GLY A 86 1.45 -6.91 -14.43
CA GLY A 86 2.56 -5.94 -14.37
C GLY A 86 2.36 -4.78 -13.41
N ARG A 87 1.19 -4.69 -12.75
CA ARG A 87 1.02 -3.88 -11.54
C ARG A 87 1.83 -4.46 -10.38
N MET A 88 2.28 -3.60 -9.49
CA MET A 88 3.12 -3.99 -8.35
C MET A 88 2.72 -3.24 -7.09
N LEU A 89 2.90 -3.89 -5.95
CA LEU A 89 2.76 -3.33 -4.62
C LEU A 89 4.13 -3.35 -3.95
N ARG A 90 4.62 -2.20 -3.49
CA ARG A 90 5.75 -2.15 -2.57
C ARG A 90 5.24 -1.86 -1.17
N ILE A 91 5.68 -2.66 -0.20
CA ILE A 91 5.40 -2.49 1.24
C ILE A 91 6.71 -2.14 1.94
N ARG A 92 6.73 -1.08 2.75
CA ARG A 92 7.95 -0.64 3.46
C ARG A 92 7.67 -0.12 4.87
N PHE A 93 8.47 -0.59 5.82
CA PHE A 93 8.62 -0.04 7.17
C PHE A 93 10.12 0.12 7.47
N ASN A 94 10.59 1.34 7.69
CA ASN A 94 12.02 1.66 7.76
C ASN A 94 12.78 1.09 6.55
N ASP A 95 13.82 0.29 6.80
CA ASP A 95 14.63 -0.39 5.77
C ASP A 95 14.06 -1.78 5.39
N THR A 96 13.01 -2.23 6.09
CA THR A 96 12.36 -3.51 5.84
C THR A 96 11.23 -3.35 4.84
N GLY A 97 11.25 -4.15 3.79
CA GLY A 97 10.16 -4.16 2.82
C GLY A 97 10.35 -5.21 1.75
N GLY A 98 9.54 -5.07 0.70
CA GLY A 98 9.61 -5.85 -0.52
C GLY A 98 8.57 -5.41 -1.54
N ILE A 99 8.55 -6.09 -2.68
CA ILE A 99 7.62 -5.85 -3.78
C ILE A 99 6.81 -7.14 -3.98
N ALA A 100 5.50 -7.01 -4.01
CA ALA A 100 4.57 -8.03 -4.45
C ALA A 100 4.12 -7.72 -5.88
N GLN A 101 4.22 -8.70 -6.76
CA GLN A 101 3.72 -8.69 -8.14
C GLN A 101 2.47 -9.55 -8.27
N SER A 102 2.17 -10.39 -7.26
CA SER A 102 0.95 -11.17 -7.18
C SER A 102 0.29 -11.07 -5.79
N PRO A 103 -1.00 -11.40 -5.67
CA PRO A 103 -1.71 -11.45 -4.39
C PRO A 103 -1.07 -12.38 -3.35
N GLU A 104 -0.49 -13.49 -3.79
CA GLU A 104 0.11 -14.51 -2.94
C GLU A 104 1.39 -14.00 -2.25
N GLU A 105 2.07 -13.03 -2.87
CA GLU A 105 3.28 -12.40 -2.33
C GLU A 105 2.98 -11.34 -1.26
N ILE A 106 1.73 -10.86 -1.16
CA ILE A 106 1.37 -9.81 -0.20
C ILE A 106 1.52 -10.30 1.24
N LEU A 107 0.94 -11.47 1.56
CA LEU A 107 0.90 -11.96 2.94
C LEU A 107 2.30 -12.20 3.53
N PRO A 108 3.23 -12.90 2.85
CA PRO A 108 4.61 -13.06 3.34
C PRO A 108 5.33 -11.72 3.56
N LEU A 109 5.11 -10.73 2.69
CA LEU A 109 5.69 -9.39 2.85
C LEU A 109 5.12 -8.65 4.06
N LEU A 110 3.81 -8.75 4.28
CA LEU A 110 3.18 -8.18 5.46
C LEU A 110 3.69 -8.82 6.75
N GLU A 111 3.79 -10.14 6.79
CA GLU A 111 4.34 -10.84 7.95
C GLU A 111 5.78 -10.45 8.25
N LYS A 112 6.60 -10.22 7.21
CA LYS A 112 7.97 -9.72 7.37
C LYS A 112 7.97 -8.31 7.99
N VAL A 113 7.17 -7.39 7.45
CA VAL A 113 7.08 -6.00 7.93
C VAL A 113 6.51 -5.93 9.35
N LEU A 114 5.46 -6.70 9.65
CA LEU A 114 4.83 -6.75 10.97
C LEU A 114 5.75 -7.36 12.03
N ARG A 115 6.58 -8.35 11.67
CA ARG A 115 7.60 -8.90 12.59
C ARG A 115 8.61 -7.85 13.01
N GLU A 116 9.15 -7.08 12.06
CA GLU A 116 10.08 -5.99 12.35
C GLU A 116 9.45 -4.94 13.28
N LEU A 117 8.20 -4.58 12.98
CA LEU A 117 7.49 -3.61 13.80
C LEU A 117 7.27 -4.12 15.24
N LYS A 118 6.87 -5.38 15.41
CA LYS A 118 6.71 -6.00 16.74
C LYS A 118 8.03 -6.01 17.52
N ALA A 119 9.15 -6.31 16.86
CA ALA A 119 10.47 -6.31 17.49
C ALA A 119 10.86 -4.91 17.99
N LEU A 120 10.54 -3.85 17.24
CA LEU A 120 10.80 -2.47 17.62
C LEU A 120 9.98 -2.05 18.85
N VAL A 121 8.69 -2.41 18.89
CA VAL A 121 7.82 -2.15 20.04
C VAL A 121 8.37 -2.83 21.30
N GLN A 122 8.76 -4.10 21.21
CA GLN A 122 9.31 -4.87 22.34
C GLN A 122 10.60 -4.24 22.90
N LYS A 123 11.55 -3.85 22.04
CA LYS A 123 12.79 -3.17 22.46
C LYS A 123 12.54 -1.84 23.18
N THR A 124 11.51 -1.12 22.75
CA THR A 124 11.14 0.18 23.32
C THR A 124 10.45 0.02 24.68
N THR A 125 9.75 -1.10 24.91
CA THR A 125 9.10 -1.41 26.19
C THR A 125 10.09 -1.95 27.24
N THR A 126 11.15 -2.65 26.85
CA THR A 126 12.17 -3.18 27.77
C THR A 126 13.26 -2.19 28.16
N SER A 127 13.35 -1.04 27.47
CA SER A 127 14.30 0.04 27.76
C SER A 127 13.71 1.15 28.66
N LYS A 128 12.53 0.92 29.23
CA LYS A 128 11.88 1.77 30.24
C LYS A 128 11.76 1.00 31.55
#